data_AF-A8DVT9-F1
#
_entry.id   AF-A8DVT9-F1
#
_cell.length_a   1.000
_cell.length_b   1.000
_cell.length_c   1.000
_cell.angle_alpha   90.00
_cell.angle_beta   90.00
_cell.angle_gamma   90.00
#
_symmetry.space_group_name_H-M   'P 1'
#
loop_
_entity.id
_entity.type
_entity.pdbx_description
1 polymer ?
#
loop_
_entity_poly.entity_id
_entity_poly.type
_entity_poly.pdbx_seq_one_letter_code
_entity_poly.pdbx_strand_id
1 'polypeptide(L)'
;GREPEQIELVENYAKTTGLWADALVSAEYERVLSFDLSTVVRNMAGPSNPHRRLPTSALHERGIADEAKLAAGKVEESEGLMPDGAVIIAAITSCTNTSNPRNVVAAGLLAKKANQLGLLRKPWVKTSFAPGSKVAKLYLEDAGLLTELEKLGFGIVGYACTTCNGMSGALDPVIQQEIIDRDLYATAVLSGNRNFDGRIHPYAKQAFLASPPLVVAYAIAGTVRFDIEQDVLGTDKNGNPITLKDLWPSDEEIDAIVAASVKPEQFKQIYIPMFDLGTIEEAESPLYDWRPMSTYIRRPPYWEGALAGERTLKGMLPLAILPDNITTDHLSPSNAIQMNSAAGEYLHKMGLPEEDFNSYATHRGDHLTAQRATFANKELVNEMAVVDGVVKKGSLARVEPEGKVMRMWEAIETYMNRKQNLIIVAGADYGQGSSRDWAA
;
A
#
# COMPACT_ATOMS: atom_id res chain seq x y z
N GLY A 1 3.53 2.49 29.00
CA GLY A 1 4.62 1.76 29.69
C GLY A 1 5.97 2.44 29.51
N ARG A 2 6.04 3.78 29.59
CA ARG A 2 7.30 4.49 29.85
C ARG A 2 7.54 4.50 31.36
N GLU A 3 8.78 4.61 31.80
CA GLU A 3 9.08 4.69 33.23
C GLU A 3 8.61 6.04 33.81
N PRO A 4 8.12 6.08 35.07
CA PRO A 4 7.59 7.30 35.68
C PRO A 4 8.55 8.48 35.63
N GLU A 5 9.85 8.24 35.88
CA GLU A 5 10.89 9.27 35.88
C GLU A 5 11.07 9.89 34.48
N GLN A 6 10.95 9.06 33.42
CA GLN A 6 11.03 9.54 32.04
C GLN A 6 9.80 10.38 31.69
N ILE A 7 8.61 10.04 32.20
CA ILE A 7 7.38 10.81 32.00
C ILE A 7 7.55 12.18 32.65
N GLU A 8 7.97 12.21 33.91
CA GLU A 8 8.21 13.45 34.66
C GLU A 8 9.26 14.33 33.99
N LEU A 9 10.37 13.75 33.53
CA LEU A 9 11.42 14.47 32.81
C LEU A 9 10.89 15.13 31.53
N VAL A 10 10.16 14.37 30.70
CA VAL A 10 9.60 14.89 29.44
C VAL A 10 8.58 16.00 29.71
N GLU A 11 7.72 15.81 30.70
CA GLU A 11 6.73 16.82 31.10
C GLU A 11 7.41 18.11 31.59
N ASN A 12 8.37 18.00 32.50
CA ASN A 12 9.10 19.14 33.04
C ASN A 12 9.88 19.88 31.95
N TYR A 13 10.59 19.14 31.09
CA TYR A 13 11.32 19.71 29.95
C TYR A 13 10.38 20.47 29.02
N ALA A 14 9.28 19.84 28.60
CA ALA A 14 8.33 20.45 27.65
C ALA A 14 7.65 21.69 28.24
N LYS A 15 7.26 21.66 29.53
CA LYS A 15 6.70 22.84 30.22
C LYS A 15 7.71 23.97 30.36
N THR A 16 8.94 23.66 30.77
CA THR A 16 10.00 24.67 30.98
C THR A 16 10.42 25.35 29.68
N THR A 17 10.44 24.60 28.57
CA THR A 17 10.86 25.10 27.25
C THR A 17 9.73 25.72 26.44
N GLY A 18 8.51 25.78 26.97
CA GLY A 18 7.35 26.33 26.26
C GLY A 18 6.83 25.43 25.12
N LEU A 19 7.16 24.13 25.14
CA LEU A 19 6.70 23.13 24.18
C LEU A 19 5.42 22.39 24.63
N TRP A 20 4.86 22.76 25.78
CA TRP A 20 3.59 22.24 26.26
C TRP A 20 2.41 22.93 25.59
N ALA A 21 1.33 22.20 25.29
CA ALA A 21 0.22 22.67 24.44
C ALA A 21 -0.39 24.01 24.90
N ASP A 22 -0.54 24.22 26.22
CA ASP A 22 -1.12 25.46 26.77
C ASP A 22 -0.26 26.70 26.49
N ALA A 23 1.07 26.54 26.35
CA ALA A 23 1.98 27.62 25.99
C ALA A 23 1.89 28.02 24.51
N LEU A 24 1.30 27.14 23.67
CA LEU A 24 1.15 27.36 22.23
C LEU A 24 -0.20 28.01 21.87
N VAL A 25 -1.09 28.26 22.84
CA VAL A 25 -2.42 28.85 22.60
C VAL A 25 -2.34 30.24 21.97
N SER A 26 -1.30 31.02 22.28
CA SER A 26 -1.06 32.36 21.71
C SER A 26 -0.06 32.35 20.54
N ALA A 27 0.27 31.19 19.97
CA ALA A 27 1.18 31.12 18.84
C ALA A 27 0.59 31.82 17.61
N GLU A 28 1.41 32.63 16.94
CA GLU A 28 1.03 33.29 15.69
C GLU A 28 1.41 32.41 14.49
N TYR A 29 0.41 32.05 13.69
CA TYR A 29 0.62 31.27 12.47
C TYR A 29 0.42 32.18 11.25
N GLU A 30 1.26 32.01 10.23
CA GLU A 30 1.14 32.74 8.94
C GLU A 30 -0.24 32.53 8.30
N ARG A 31 -0.82 31.35 8.48
CA ARG A 31 -2.16 30.99 8.00
C ARG A 31 -2.87 30.08 8.99
N VAL A 32 -4.10 30.43 9.33
CA VAL A 32 -5.00 29.59 10.15
C VAL A 32 -6.05 28.95 9.24
N LEU A 33 -6.20 27.63 9.35
CA LEU A 33 -7.25 26.86 8.68
C LEU A 33 -8.18 26.29 9.75
N SER A 34 -9.49 26.45 9.57
CA SER A 34 -10.52 25.95 10.50
C SER A 34 -11.25 24.76 9.90
N PHE A 35 -11.53 23.74 10.72
CA PHE A 35 -12.24 22.53 10.31
C PHE A 35 -13.21 22.09 11.41
N ASP A 36 -14.50 22.01 11.07
CA ASP A 36 -15.55 21.55 11.98
C ASP A 36 -15.67 20.02 11.92
N LEU A 37 -15.26 19.35 13.01
CA LEU A 37 -15.30 17.90 13.13
C LEU A 37 -16.71 17.32 13.03
N SER A 38 -17.76 18.09 13.34
CA SER A 38 -19.15 17.61 13.23
C SER A 38 -19.58 17.36 11.77
N THR A 39 -18.85 17.90 10.80
CA THR A 39 -19.08 17.69 9.37
C THR A 39 -18.43 16.39 8.84
N VAL A 40 -17.67 15.69 9.68
CA VAL A 40 -17.03 14.43 9.32
C VAL A 40 -18.08 13.32 9.26
N VAL A 41 -18.14 12.65 8.11
CA VAL A 41 -18.96 11.45 7.89
C VAL A 41 -18.06 10.23 7.71
N ARG A 42 -18.63 9.04 7.53
CA ARG A 42 -17.88 7.88 7.05
C ARG A 42 -17.37 8.18 5.64
N ASN A 43 -16.07 7.95 5.41
CA ASN A 43 -15.42 8.25 4.15
C ASN A 43 -14.49 7.10 3.74
N MET A 44 -14.35 6.96 2.44
CA MET A 44 -13.23 6.32 1.77
C MET A 44 -12.38 7.40 1.07
N ALA A 45 -11.23 7.01 0.53
CA ALA A 45 -10.52 7.82 -0.46
C ALA A 45 -10.21 7.00 -1.71
N GLY A 46 -10.40 7.61 -2.87
CA GLY A 46 -10.18 6.99 -4.18
C GLY A 46 -11.34 7.18 -5.16
N PRO A 47 -11.32 6.43 -6.28
CA PRO A 47 -10.27 5.49 -6.64
C PRO A 47 -8.93 6.16 -6.98
N SER A 48 -7.84 5.46 -6.68
CA SER A 48 -6.46 5.72 -7.14
C SER A 48 -5.87 7.11 -6.90
N ASN A 49 -6.49 7.89 -6.04
CA ASN A 49 -6.03 9.20 -5.60
C ASN A 49 -6.31 9.33 -4.09
N PRO A 50 -5.28 9.43 -3.23
CA PRO A 50 -5.47 9.49 -1.78
C PRO A 50 -6.12 10.80 -1.32
N HIS A 51 -6.06 11.86 -2.15
CA HIS A 51 -6.67 13.15 -1.86
C HIS A 51 -8.14 13.22 -2.30
N ARG A 52 -8.60 12.26 -3.11
CA ARG A 52 -10.00 12.18 -3.55
C ARG A 52 -10.85 11.61 -2.42
N ARG A 53 -11.35 12.50 -1.55
CA ARG A 53 -12.34 12.16 -0.52
C ARG A 53 -13.61 11.61 -1.17
N LEU A 54 -14.10 10.50 -0.63
CA LEU A 54 -15.28 9.81 -1.11
C LEU A 54 -16.19 9.47 0.10
N PRO A 55 -17.18 10.32 0.43
CA PRO A 55 -18.17 10.00 1.44
C PRO A 55 -18.92 8.71 1.10
N THR A 56 -19.12 7.82 2.07
CA THR A 56 -19.84 6.54 1.84
C THR A 56 -21.30 6.76 1.44
N SER A 57 -21.89 7.87 1.89
CA SER A 57 -23.25 8.29 1.49
C SER A 57 -23.37 8.78 0.04
N ALA A 58 -22.26 8.96 -0.68
CA ALA A 58 -22.23 9.49 -2.04
C ALA A 58 -21.72 8.45 -3.07
N LEU A 59 -21.59 7.16 -2.69
CA LEU A 59 -21.00 6.15 -3.56
C LEU A 59 -21.75 5.97 -4.88
N HIS A 60 -23.08 6.04 -4.86
CA HIS A 60 -23.92 5.95 -6.05
C HIS A 60 -23.75 7.17 -6.97
N GLU A 61 -23.86 8.39 -6.42
CA GLU A 61 -23.64 9.65 -7.17
C GLU A 61 -22.25 9.66 -7.84
N ARG A 62 -21.25 9.07 -7.19
CA ARG A 62 -19.87 9.02 -7.68
C ARG A 62 -19.58 7.83 -8.60
N GLY A 63 -20.59 7.02 -8.93
CA GLY A 63 -20.47 5.87 -9.83
C GLY A 63 -19.60 4.72 -9.30
N ILE A 64 -19.45 4.65 -7.97
CA ILE A 64 -18.72 3.59 -7.29
C ILE A 64 -19.68 2.44 -7.00
N ALA A 65 -20.71 2.71 -6.20
CA ALA A 65 -21.85 1.81 -6.01
C ALA A 65 -22.82 1.95 -7.20
N ASP A 66 -23.42 0.85 -7.64
CA ASP A 66 -24.29 0.81 -8.82
C ASP A 66 -25.23 -0.40 -8.70
N GLU A 67 -26.54 -0.13 -8.62
CA GLU A 67 -27.56 -1.17 -8.38
C GLU A 67 -27.64 -2.17 -9.54
N ALA A 68 -27.53 -1.71 -10.78
CA ALA A 68 -27.61 -2.58 -11.95
C ALA A 68 -26.39 -3.50 -12.03
N LYS A 69 -25.19 -2.97 -11.76
CA LYS A 69 -23.96 -3.77 -11.70
C LYS A 69 -23.95 -4.72 -10.50
N LEU A 70 -24.49 -4.30 -9.36
CA LEU A 70 -24.62 -5.18 -8.20
C LEU A 70 -25.60 -6.33 -8.49
N ALA A 71 -26.73 -6.05 -9.15
CA ALA A 71 -27.69 -7.08 -9.54
C ALA A 71 -27.08 -8.08 -10.55
N ALA A 72 -26.37 -7.58 -11.57
CA ALA A 72 -25.63 -8.42 -12.51
C ALA A 72 -24.55 -9.26 -11.80
N GLY A 73 -23.80 -8.63 -10.89
CA GLY A 73 -22.78 -9.30 -10.08
C GLY A 73 -23.36 -10.43 -9.23
N LYS A 74 -24.55 -10.26 -8.65
CA LYS A 74 -25.23 -11.35 -7.91
C LYS A 74 -25.60 -12.54 -8.81
N VAL A 75 -25.89 -12.32 -10.08
CA VAL A 75 -26.10 -13.41 -11.07
C VAL A 75 -24.78 -14.12 -11.34
N GLU A 76 -23.71 -13.38 -11.61
CA GLU A 76 -22.36 -13.93 -11.81
C GLU A 76 -21.92 -14.76 -10.58
N GLU A 77 -22.15 -14.26 -9.37
CA GLU A 77 -21.86 -14.97 -8.13
C GLU A 77 -22.63 -16.29 -8.00
N SER A 78 -23.88 -16.33 -8.46
CA SER A 78 -24.69 -17.56 -8.45
C SER A 78 -24.18 -18.63 -9.41
N GLU A 79 -23.39 -18.22 -10.41
CA GLU A 79 -22.68 -19.08 -11.35
C GLU A 79 -21.25 -19.42 -10.88
N GLY A 80 -20.85 -18.91 -9.70
CA GLY A 80 -19.52 -19.13 -9.12
C GLY A 80 -18.44 -18.17 -9.65
N LEU A 81 -18.83 -17.09 -10.32
CA LEU A 81 -17.93 -16.10 -10.91
C LEU A 81 -17.78 -14.86 -10.02
N MET A 82 -16.66 -14.15 -10.15
CA MET A 82 -16.47 -12.86 -9.49
C MET A 82 -17.26 -11.74 -10.18
N PRO A 83 -17.84 -10.79 -9.41
CA PRO A 83 -18.58 -9.68 -9.98
C PRO A 83 -17.69 -8.56 -10.52
N ASP A 84 -18.23 -7.68 -11.37
CA ASP A 84 -17.61 -6.37 -11.63
C ASP A 84 -17.38 -5.60 -10.32
N GLY A 85 -16.23 -4.93 -10.20
CA GLY A 85 -15.86 -4.24 -8.97
C GLY A 85 -15.46 -5.16 -7.83
N ALA A 86 -15.22 -6.46 -8.08
CA ALA A 86 -14.80 -7.42 -7.06
C ALA A 86 -13.65 -6.86 -6.20
N VAL A 87 -13.82 -6.93 -4.88
CA VAL A 87 -12.77 -6.62 -3.91
C VAL A 87 -11.90 -7.86 -3.78
N ILE A 88 -10.80 -7.91 -4.53
CA ILE A 88 -9.88 -9.07 -4.50
C ILE A 88 -8.91 -9.02 -3.32
N ILE A 89 -8.74 -7.85 -2.71
CA ILE A 89 -7.89 -7.63 -1.53
C ILE A 89 -8.64 -6.76 -0.53
N ALA A 90 -8.74 -7.25 0.70
CA ALA A 90 -9.19 -6.48 1.85
C ALA A 90 -8.13 -6.55 2.96
N ALA A 91 -7.38 -5.47 3.17
CA ALA A 91 -6.21 -5.48 4.05
C ALA A 91 -6.32 -4.47 5.20
N ILE A 92 -6.38 -4.97 6.44
CA ILE A 92 -6.13 -4.16 7.63
C ILE A 92 -4.61 -4.07 7.76
N THR A 93 -4.04 -2.96 7.31
CA THR A 93 -2.59 -2.74 7.18
C THR A 93 -2.23 -1.31 7.57
N SER A 94 -0.94 -0.97 7.44
CA SER A 94 -0.35 0.35 7.66
C SER A 94 -0.25 0.79 9.12
N CYS A 95 0.89 1.38 9.46
CA CYS A 95 1.06 2.09 10.73
C CYS A 95 0.04 3.23 10.90
N THR A 96 -0.50 3.79 9.82
CA THR A 96 -1.51 4.87 9.86
C THR A 96 -2.71 4.51 10.72
N ASN A 97 -3.25 3.29 10.55
CA ASN A 97 -4.46 2.85 11.23
C ASN A 97 -4.21 1.80 12.31
N THR A 98 -3.19 0.94 12.13
CA THR A 98 -2.92 -0.14 13.09
C THR A 98 -2.18 0.31 14.34
N SER A 99 -1.63 1.53 14.35
CA SER A 99 -1.06 2.14 15.57
C SER A 99 -2.12 2.72 16.49
N ASN A 100 -3.36 2.90 16.02
CA ASN A 100 -4.48 3.39 16.80
C ASN A 100 -5.34 2.20 17.28
N PRO A 101 -5.33 1.87 18.59
CA PRO A 101 -6.12 0.76 19.11
C PRO A 101 -7.62 0.90 18.85
N ARG A 102 -8.17 2.13 18.86
CA ARG A 102 -9.61 2.35 18.59
C ARG A 102 -10.02 1.78 17.24
N ASN A 103 -9.22 2.02 16.19
CA ASN A 103 -9.53 1.58 14.84
C ASN A 103 -9.51 0.05 14.70
N VAL A 104 -8.52 -0.59 15.33
CA VAL A 104 -8.36 -2.05 15.27
C VAL A 104 -9.41 -2.75 16.14
N VAL A 105 -9.72 -2.21 17.32
CA VAL A 105 -10.81 -2.68 18.18
C VAL A 105 -12.16 -2.56 17.48
N ALA A 106 -12.42 -1.44 16.79
CA ALA A 106 -13.65 -1.26 16.00
C ALA A 106 -13.79 -2.32 14.90
N ALA A 107 -12.71 -2.67 14.20
CA ALA A 107 -12.72 -3.76 13.22
C ALA A 107 -13.00 -5.13 13.88
N GLY A 108 -12.38 -5.40 15.04
CA GLY A 108 -12.64 -6.62 15.80
C GLY A 108 -14.07 -6.73 16.29
N LEU A 109 -14.66 -5.64 16.77
CA LEU A 109 -16.07 -5.57 17.17
C LEU A 109 -17.01 -5.80 16.00
N LEU A 110 -16.74 -5.18 14.85
CA LEU A 110 -17.52 -5.40 13.63
C LEU A 110 -17.44 -6.87 13.20
N ALA A 111 -16.24 -7.46 13.23
CA ALA A 111 -16.05 -8.88 12.93
C ALA A 111 -16.82 -9.79 13.89
N LYS A 112 -16.78 -9.50 15.19
CA LYS A 112 -17.54 -10.22 16.22
C LYS A 112 -19.05 -10.18 15.95
N LYS A 113 -19.61 -8.98 15.69
CA LYS A 113 -21.04 -8.82 15.38
C LYS A 113 -21.42 -9.56 14.08
N ALA A 114 -20.57 -9.49 13.06
CA ALA A 114 -20.76 -10.21 11.80
C ALA A 114 -20.79 -11.74 12.00
N ASN A 115 -19.82 -12.29 12.74
CA ASN A 115 -19.77 -13.73 13.05
C ASN A 115 -21.00 -14.18 13.87
N GLN A 116 -21.44 -13.38 14.84
CA GLN A 116 -22.63 -13.68 15.65
C GLN A 116 -23.90 -13.77 14.79
N LEU A 117 -23.99 -12.94 13.75
CA LEU A 117 -25.10 -12.91 12.80
C LEU A 117 -24.92 -13.89 11.62
N GLY A 118 -23.82 -14.64 11.58
CA GLY A 118 -23.55 -15.68 10.58
C GLY A 118 -23.05 -15.17 9.23
N LEU A 119 -22.56 -13.93 9.17
CA LEU A 119 -21.93 -13.38 7.96
C LEU A 119 -20.52 -13.94 7.78
N LEU A 120 -20.13 -14.13 6.52
CA LEU A 120 -18.80 -14.55 6.12
C LEU A 120 -18.27 -13.58 5.05
N ARG A 121 -16.94 -13.47 4.94
CA ARG A 121 -16.34 -12.80 3.78
C ARG A 121 -16.62 -13.57 2.49
N LYS A 122 -16.63 -12.88 1.35
CA LYS A 122 -16.69 -13.56 0.05
C LYS A 122 -15.40 -14.37 -0.21
N PRO A 123 -15.49 -15.52 -0.90
CA PRO A 123 -14.36 -16.45 -1.04
C PRO A 123 -13.19 -15.86 -1.83
N TRP A 124 -13.45 -15.03 -2.84
CA TRP A 124 -12.42 -14.39 -3.67
C TRP A 124 -11.64 -13.26 -2.98
N VAL A 125 -12.09 -12.82 -1.80
CA VAL A 125 -11.43 -11.71 -1.10
C VAL A 125 -10.22 -12.23 -0.35
N LYS A 126 -9.02 -11.85 -0.79
CA LYS A 126 -7.80 -12.09 -0.02
C LYS A 126 -7.74 -11.11 1.16
N THR A 127 -8.08 -11.62 2.34
CA THR A 127 -8.04 -10.85 3.60
C THR A 127 -6.69 -10.93 4.28
N SER A 128 -6.27 -9.86 4.95
CA SER A 128 -5.07 -9.87 5.78
C SER A 128 -5.12 -8.83 6.89
N PHE A 129 -4.49 -9.15 8.02
CA PHE A 129 -4.20 -8.20 9.09
C PHE A 129 -2.70 -8.11 9.33
N ALA A 130 -2.13 -6.91 9.14
CA ALA A 130 -0.71 -6.63 9.32
C ALA A 130 -0.53 -5.45 10.28
N PRO A 131 -0.53 -5.71 11.60
CA PRO A 131 -0.34 -4.66 12.59
C PRO A 131 1.08 -4.11 12.61
N GLY A 132 1.23 -2.81 12.90
CA GLY A 132 2.53 -2.15 13.03
C GLY A 132 3.37 -2.60 14.24
N SER A 133 2.79 -3.37 15.17
CA SER A 133 3.48 -3.87 16.37
C SER A 133 2.85 -5.16 16.88
N LYS A 134 3.66 -5.98 17.56
CA LYS A 134 3.22 -7.19 18.28
C LYS A 134 2.24 -6.88 19.42
N VAL A 135 2.20 -5.65 19.91
CA VAL A 135 1.26 -5.23 20.97
C VAL A 135 -0.20 -5.38 20.51
N ALA A 136 -0.48 -5.23 19.21
CA ALA A 136 -1.82 -5.40 18.66
C ALA A 136 -2.41 -6.78 18.91
N LYS A 137 -1.57 -7.82 18.83
CA LYS A 137 -1.96 -9.18 19.16
C LYS A 137 -2.44 -9.27 20.61
N LEU A 138 -1.65 -8.75 21.55
CA LEU A 138 -1.88 -8.91 22.98
C LEU A 138 -3.21 -8.27 23.43
N TYR A 139 -3.50 -7.04 23.03
CA TYR A 139 -4.75 -6.40 23.44
C TYR A 139 -5.99 -6.97 22.73
N LEU A 140 -5.84 -7.50 21.50
CA LEU A 140 -6.96 -8.16 20.81
C LEU A 140 -7.26 -9.55 21.38
N GLU A 141 -6.24 -10.27 21.84
CA GLU A 141 -6.41 -11.52 22.58
C GLU A 141 -7.08 -11.26 23.94
N ASP A 142 -6.60 -10.28 24.70
CA ASP A 142 -7.20 -9.87 25.98
C ASP A 142 -8.67 -9.44 25.82
N ALA A 143 -9.00 -8.73 24.73
CA ALA A 143 -10.36 -8.32 24.40
C ALA A 143 -11.24 -9.45 23.80
N GLY A 144 -10.66 -10.62 23.50
CA GLY A 144 -11.36 -11.71 22.80
C GLY A 144 -11.80 -11.38 21.38
N LEU A 145 -11.13 -10.43 20.71
CA LEU A 145 -11.45 -9.94 19.36
C LEU A 145 -10.55 -10.52 18.28
N LEU A 146 -9.35 -11.01 18.62
CA LEU A 146 -8.43 -11.57 17.62
C LEU A 146 -9.04 -12.77 16.90
N THR A 147 -9.60 -13.72 17.65
CA THR A 147 -10.24 -14.92 17.08
C THR A 147 -11.45 -14.56 16.20
N GLU A 148 -12.15 -13.47 16.49
CA GLU A 148 -13.27 -13.01 15.68
C GLU A 148 -12.81 -12.44 14.33
N LEU A 149 -11.68 -11.72 14.31
CA LEU A 149 -11.03 -11.29 13.07
C LEU A 149 -10.54 -12.50 12.25
N GLU A 150 -9.90 -13.47 12.91
CA GLU A 150 -9.38 -14.70 12.27
C GLU A 150 -10.48 -15.53 11.60
N LYS A 151 -11.65 -15.66 12.24
CA LYS A 151 -12.83 -16.34 11.66
C LYS A 151 -13.30 -15.71 10.35
N LEU A 152 -13.20 -14.38 10.21
CA LEU A 152 -13.47 -13.68 8.95
C LEU A 152 -12.27 -13.66 7.98
N GLY A 153 -11.18 -14.36 8.30
CA GLY A 153 -9.98 -14.45 7.48
C GLY A 153 -8.96 -13.33 7.70
N PHE A 154 -9.13 -12.47 8.70
CA PHE A 154 -8.18 -11.40 9.05
C PHE A 154 -7.14 -11.88 10.07
N GLY A 155 -6.44 -12.97 9.75
CA GLY A 155 -5.31 -13.45 10.55
C GLY A 155 -4.11 -12.50 10.47
N ILE A 156 -3.29 -12.50 11.53
CA ILE A 156 -2.03 -11.75 11.54
C ILE A 156 -1.06 -12.40 10.55
N VAL A 157 -0.79 -11.72 9.44
CA VAL A 157 0.13 -12.21 8.38
C VAL A 157 1.57 -11.74 8.58
N GLY A 158 1.79 -10.75 9.43
CA GLY A 158 3.11 -10.22 9.73
C GLY A 158 3.07 -8.86 10.41
N TYR A 159 4.19 -8.48 11.03
CA TYR A 159 4.39 -7.19 11.68
C TYR A 159 5.24 -6.28 10.79
N ALA A 160 4.66 -5.86 9.66
CA ALA A 160 5.37 -5.14 8.60
C ALA A 160 4.42 -4.30 7.75
N CYS A 161 4.95 -3.58 6.76
CA CYS A 161 4.15 -2.75 5.85
C CYS A 161 3.18 -3.55 4.97
N THR A 162 3.57 -4.75 4.51
CA THR A 162 2.75 -5.66 3.70
C THR A 162 1.98 -4.96 2.55
N THR A 163 0.66 -5.07 2.49
CA THR A 163 -0.16 -4.47 1.43
C THR A 163 -0.01 -2.93 1.35
N CYS A 164 0.35 -2.24 2.44
CA CYS A 164 0.51 -0.78 2.44
C CYS A 164 1.65 -0.29 1.51
N ASN A 165 2.70 -1.09 1.32
CA ASN A 165 3.80 -0.77 0.41
C ASN A 165 3.77 -1.57 -0.91
N GLY A 166 2.65 -2.27 -1.19
CA GLY A 166 2.49 -3.10 -2.39
C GLY A 166 2.98 -4.53 -2.23
N MET A 167 3.40 -4.94 -1.03
CA MET A 167 3.74 -6.33 -0.70
C MET A 167 2.48 -7.11 -0.34
N SER A 168 1.54 -7.16 -1.27
CA SER A 168 0.25 -7.83 -1.14
C SER A 168 0.32 -9.35 -1.33
N GLY A 169 1.43 -9.87 -1.87
CA GLY A 169 1.65 -11.29 -2.20
C GLY A 169 0.75 -11.78 -3.34
N ALA A 170 0.95 -13.02 -3.78
CA ALA A 170 0.19 -13.64 -4.87
C ALA A 170 -1.30 -13.84 -4.53
N LEU A 171 -2.18 -13.78 -5.54
CA LEU A 171 -3.57 -14.23 -5.42
C LEU A 171 -3.63 -15.74 -5.60
N ASP A 172 -4.78 -16.33 -5.25
CA ASP A 172 -5.08 -17.70 -5.67
C ASP A 172 -5.01 -17.77 -7.22
N PRO A 173 -4.32 -18.76 -7.81
CA PRO A 173 -4.19 -18.89 -9.26
C PRO A 173 -5.53 -18.89 -9.99
N VAL A 174 -6.60 -19.46 -9.39
CA VAL A 174 -7.93 -19.49 -10.00
C VAL A 174 -8.52 -18.08 -10.09
N ILE A 175 -8.41 -17.29 -9.01
CA ILE A 175 -8.85 -15.89 -8.96
C ILE A 175 -8.04 -15.06 -9.97
N GLN A 176 -6.73 -15.25 -10.00
CA GLN A 176 -5.85 -14.54 -10.93
C GLN A 176 -6.20 -14.83 -12.38
N GLN A 177 -6.39 -16.11 -12.73
CA GLN A 177 -6.72 -16.52 -14.08
C GLN A 177 -8.06 -15.94 -14.54
N GLU A 178 -9.08 -15.95 -13.66
CA GLU A 178 -10.38 -15.37 -13.96
C GLU A 178 -10.32 -13.87 -14.25
N ILE A 179 -9.53 -13.10 -13.48
CA ILE A 179 -9.34 -11.67 -13.73
C ILE A 179 -8.76 -11.43 -15.12
N ILE A 180 -7.80 -12.27 -15.53
CA ILE A 180 -7.14 -12.17 -16.83
C ILE A 180 -8.11 -12.55 -17.96
N ASP A 181 -8.76 -13.71 -17.85
CA ASP A 181 -9.62 -14.26 -18.91
C ASP A 181 -10.83 -13.36 -19.21
N ARG A 182 -11.38 -12.70 -18.18
CA ARG A 182 -12.56 -11.83 -18.30
C ARG A 182 -12.22 -10.35 -18.40
N ASP A 183 -10.93 -9.98 -18.37
CA ASP A 183 -10.47 -8.59 -18.19
C ASP A 183 -11.22 -7.87 -17.04
N LEU A 184 -11.44 -8.60 -15.94
CA LEU A 184 -12.36 -8.20 -14.89
C LEU A 184 -11.91 -6.90 -14.21
N TYR A 185 -12.88 -6.03 -13.90
CA TYR A 185 -12.61 -4.85 -13.10
C TYR A 185 -12.48 -5.20 -11.61
N ALA A 186 -11.28 -5.61 -11.21
CA ALA A 186 -10.98 -5.95 -9.83
C ALA A 186 -10.40 -4.75 -9.04
N THR A 187 -10.69 -4.72 -7.74
CA THR A 187 -10.32 -3.61 -6.83
C THR A 187 -9.69 -4.10 -5.53
N ALA A 188 -9.03 -3.19 -4.81
CA ALA A 188 -8.52 -3.44 -3.46
C ALA A 188 -9.08 -2.40 -2.47
N VAL A 189 -9.38 -2.83 -1.25
CA VAL A 189 -9.77 -1.95 -0.14
C VAL A 189 -8.79 -2.16 1.02
N LEU A 190 -8.17 -1.09 1.51
CA LEU A 190 -7.14 -1.19 2.53
C LEU A 190 -7.15 -0.02 3.52
N SER A 191 -6.68 -0.26 4.74
CA SER A 191 -6.48 0.78 5.75
C SER A 191 -5.14 1.51 5.64
N GLY A 192 -4.64 1.64 4.40
CA GLY A 192 -3.40 2.36 4.08
C GLY A 192 -3.58 3.88 4.01
N ASN A 193 -2.58 4.54 3.43
CA ASN A 193 -2.57 6.00 3.18
C ASN A 193 -2.28 6.39 1.72
N ARG A 194 -2.03 5.40 0.85
CA ARG A 194 -1.76 5.59 -0.58
C ARG A 194 -2.44 4.49 -1.38
N ASN A 195 -3.05 4.85 -2.50
CA ASN A 195 -3.83 3.94 -3.35
C ASN A 195 -3.58 4.13 -4.86
N PHE A 196 -2.49 4.79 -5.27
CA PHE A 196 -2.15 5.00 -6.69
C PHE A 196 -2.21 3.72 -7.54
N ASP A 197 -2.49 3.88 -8.83
CA ASP A 197 -2.60 2.77 -9.77
C ASP A 197 -1.35 1.89 -9.78
N GLY A 198 -1.55 0.57 -9.80
CA GLY A 198 -0.47 -0.43 -9.83
C GLY A 198 0.35 -0.54 -8.53
N ARG A 199 0.07 0.27 -7.50
CA ARG A 199 0.81 0.24 -6.23
C ARG A 199 0.44 -0.92 -5.32
N ILE A 200 -0.87 -1.24 -5.22
CA ILE A 200 -1.36 -2.18 -4.20
C ILE A 200 -1.19 -3.63 -4.64
N HIS A 201 -1.65 -3.96 -5.84
CA HIS A 201 -1.53 -5.29 -6.43
C HIS A 201 -1.55 -5.17 -7.96
N PRO A 202 -0.78 -5.95 -8.73
CA PRO A 202 -0.77 -5.87 -10.19
C PRO A 202 -2.15 -6.09 -10.83
N TYR A 203 -2.96 -7.01 -10.31
CA TYR A 203 -4.33 -7.30 -10.80
C TYR A 203 -5.45 -6.43 -10.20
N ALA A 204 -5.14 -5.50 -9.29
CA ALA A 204 -6.14 -4.52 -8.84
C ALA A 204 -6.09 -3.29 -9.75
N LYS A 205 -7.13 -3.07 -10.56
CA LYS A 205 -7.22 -1.90 -11.46
C LYS A 205 -7.32 -0.60 -10.67
N GLN A 206 -7.97 -0.64 -9.49
CA GLN A 206 -8.09 0.50 -8.58
C GLN A 206 -8.00 0.07 -7.12
N ALA A 207 -7.65 1.02 -6.25
CA ALA A 207 -7.65 0.82 -4.82
C ALA A 207 -8.35 1.96 -4.07
N PHE A 208 -8.94 1.61 -2.92
CA PHE A 208 -9.63 2.51 -2.03
C PHE A 208 -9.05 2.45 -0.62
N LEU A 209 -8.85 3.62 -0.02
CA LEU A 209 -8.48 3.74 1.39
C LEU A 209 -9.75 3.77 2.23
N ALA A 210 -9.80 2.98 3.30
CA ALA A 210 -10.94 2.93 4.22
C ALA A 210 -10.47 2.68 5.65
N SER A 211 -11.29 2.98 6.65
CA SER A 211 -10.99 2.60 8.03
C SER A 211 -10.99 1.07 8.18
N PRO A 212 -10.24 0.49 9.15
CA PRO A 212 -10.25 -0.95 9.40
C PRO A 212 -11.64 -1.62 9.47
N PRO A 213 -12.67 -1.06 10.17
CA PRO A 213 -14.01 -1.66 10.13
C PRO A 213 -14.64 -1.65 8.73
N LEU A 214 -14.45 -0.59 7.93
CA LEU A 214 -14.94 -0.58 6.54
C LEU A 214 -14.21 -1.60 5.66
N VAL A 215 -12.92 -1.86 5.90
CA VAL A 215 -12.20 -2.95 5.21
C VAL A 215 -12.86 -4.30 5.48
N VAL A 216 -13.25 -4.58 6.74
CA VAL A 216 -13.97 -5.82 7.08
C VAL A 216 -15.34 -5.86 6.41
N ALA A 217 -16.09 -4.74 6.42
CA ALA A 217 -17.39 -4.67 5.77
C ALA A 217 -17.33 -4.92 4.26
N TYR A 218 -16.33 -4.36 3.56
CA TYR A 218 -16.12 -4.61 2.13
C TYR A 218 -15.61 -6.03 1.84
N ALA A 219 -14.97 -6.71 2.78
CA ALA A 219 -14.65 -8.13 2.62
C ALA A 219 -15.90 -9.02 2.67
N ILE A 220 -16.91 -8.62 3.45
CA ILE A 220 -18.22 -9.28 3.51
C ILE A 220 -19.03 -8.98 2.25
N ALA A 221 -19.08 -7.70 1.82
CA ALA A 221 -19.78 -7.30 0.60
C ALA A 221 -19.13 -7.92 -0.66
N GLY A 222 -17.80 -7.93 -0.73
CA GLY A 222 -17.01 -8.54 -1.81
C GLY A 222 -16.94 -7.77 -3.12
N THR A 223 -17.62 -6.63 -3.25
CA THR A 223 -17.53 -5.71 -4.40
C THR A 223 -17.69 -4.25 -3.95
N VAL A 224 -17.02 -3.32 -4.64
CA VAL A 224 -17.23 -1.87 -4.44
C VAL A 224 -18.52 -1.36 -5.09
N ARG A 225 -19.21 -2.20 -5.88
CA ARG A 225 -20.54 -1.88 -6.46
C ARG A 225 -21.66 -1.85 -5.43
N PHE A 226 -21.37 -2.34 -4.23
CA PHE A 226 -22.25 -2.34 -3.07
C PHE A 226 -22.33 -0.95 -2.42
N ASP A 227 -23.54 -0.45 -2.19
CA ASP A 227 -23.76 0.72 -1.35
C ASP A 227 -23.67 0.30 0.12
N ILE A 228 -22.50 0.54 0.72
CA ILE A 228 -22.20 0.08 2.08
C ILE A 228 -23.11 0.69 3.16
N GLU A 229 -23.82 1.78 2.86
CA GLU A 229 -24.73 2.43 3.81
C GLU A 229 -26.17 1.88 3.73
N GLN A 230 -26.61 1.41 2.55
CA GLN A 230 -28.02 1.06 2.30
C GLN A 230 -28.24 -0.43 2.01
N ASP A 231 -27.28 -1.09 1.37
CA ASP A 231 -27.47 -2.46 0.90
C ASP A 231 -27.35 -3.49 2.04
N VAL A 232 -27.95 -4.66 1.79
CA VAL A 232 -27.99 -5.78 2.73
C VAL A 232 -26.77 -6.67 2.54
N LEU A 233 -25.94 -6.81 3.59
CA LEU A 233 -24.73 -7.63 3.61
C LEU A 233 -25.04 -9.13 3.65
N GLY A 234 -26.20 -9.49 4.19
CA GLY A 234 -26.71 -10.86 4.23
C GLY A 234 -27.97 -10.94 5.08
N THR A 235 -28.44 -12.15 5.34
CA THR A 235 -29.60 -12.40 6.20
C THR A 235 -29.20 -13.20 7.41
N ASP A 236 -29.77 -12.87 8.58
CA ASP A 236 -29.56 -13.66 9.79
C ASP A 236 -30.28 -15.02 9.72
N LYS A 237 -30.14 -15.83 10.77
CA LYS A 237 -30.79 -17.16 10.87
C LYS A 237 -32.33 -17.10 10.86
N ASN A 238 -32.91 -15.93 11.11
CA ASN A 238 -34.36 -15.70 11.13
C ASN A 238 -34.85 -15.06 9.82
N GLY A 239 -33.96 -14.78 8.86
CA GLY A 239 -34.28 -14.13 7.59
C GLY A 239 -34.32 -12.60 7.64
N ASN A 240 -33.89 -11.97 8.73
CA ASN A 240 -33.82 -10.51 8.82
C ASN A 240 -32.63 -9.98 8.02
N PRO A 241 -32.78 -8.86 7.28
CA PRO A 241 -31.67 -8.23 6.58
C PRO A 241 -30.65 -7.68 7.58
N ILE A 242 -29.37 -7.92 7.29
CA ILE A 242 -28.25 -7.38 8.05
C ILE A 242 -27.58 -6.29 7.22
N THR A 243 -27.48 -5.09 7.77
CA THR A 243 -26.87 -3.90 7.16
C THR A 243 -25.61 -3.49 7.93
N LEU A 244 -24.86 -2.52 7.41
CA LEU A 244 -23.70 -1.96 8.13
C LEU A 244 -24.09 -1.42 9.51
N LYS A 245 -25.30 -0.84 9.64
CA LYS A 245 -25.79 -0.27 10.91
C LYS A 245 -25.87 -1.30 12.03
N ASP A 246 -26.22 -2.54 11.70
CA ASP A 246 -26.35 -3.63 12.66
C ASP A 246 -24.98 -4.12 13.15
N LEU A 247 -23.93 -3.89 12.36
CA LEU A 247 -22.55 -4.32 12.64
C LEU A 247 -21.67 -3.20 13.22
N TRP A 248 -22.05 -1.93 13.04
CA TRP A 248 -21.17 -0.82 13.41
C TRP A 248 -21.09 -0.66 14.94
N PRO A 249 -19.89 -0.61 15.53
CA PRO A 249 -19.73 -0.38 16.96
C PRO A 249 -19.98 1.08 17.35
N SER A 250 -20.48 1.31 18.57
CA SER A 250 -20.55 2.67 19.14
C SER A 250 -19.18 3.10 19.70
N ASP A 251 -18.99 4.40 19.90
CA ASP A 251 -17.75 4.92 20.50
C ASP A 251 -17.58 4.44 21.94
N GLU A 252 -18.66 4.32 22.71
CA GLU A 252 -18.65 3.81 24.08
C GLU A 252 -18.23 2.34 24.13
N GLU A 253 -18.70 1.51 23.19
CA GLU A 253 -18.28 0.10 23.09
C GLU A 253 -16.77 -0.01 22.81
N ILE A 254 -16.26 0.84 21.91
CA ILE A 254 -14.83 0.87 21.57
C ILE A 254 -14.00 1.33 22.78
N ASP A 255 -14.41 2.42 23.42
CA ASP A 255 -13.68 3.03 24.53
C ASP A 255 -13.63 2.14 25.76
N ALA A 256 -14.72 1.44 26.08
CA ALA A 256 -14.75 0.46 27.15
C ALA A 256 -13.70 -0.65 26.93
N ILE A 257 -13.59 -1.18 25.69
CA ILE A 257 -12.60 -2.22 25.37
C ILE A 257 -11.17 -1.66 25.36
N VAL A 258 -10.95 -0.49 24.77
CA VAL A 258 -9.61 0.13 24.75
C VAL A 258 -9.11 0.37 26.17
N ALA A 259 -9.95 0.94 27.05
CA ALA A 259 -9.59 1.18 28.44
C ALA A 259 -9.35 -0.13 29.22
N ALA A 260 -10.12 -1.19 28.95
CA ALA A 260 -10.00 -2.46 29.64
C ALA A 260 -8.80 -3.31 29.16
N SER A 261 -8.43 -3.23 27.88
CA SER A 261 -7.52 -4.19 27.25
C SER A 261 -6.20 -3.63 26.73
N VAL A 262 -6.06 -2.32 26.55
CA VAL A 262 -4.79 -1.71 26.10
C VAL A 262 -3.97 -1.27 27.31
N LYS A 263 -3.01 -2.10 27.69
CA LYS A 263 -2.31 -1.99 28.99
C LYS A 263 -0.82 -1.65 28.81
N PRO A 264 -0.23 -0.77 29.65
CA PRO A 264 1.20 -0.47 29.65
C PRO A 264 2.13 -1.70 29.65
N GLU A 265 1.72 -2.77 30.32
CA GLU A 265 2.47 -4.02 30.51
C GLU A 265 2.68 -4.76 29.19
N GLN A 266 1.68 -4.74 28.31
CA GLN A 266 1.77 -5.35 26.97
C GLN A 266 2.87 -4.69 26.13
N PHE A 267 3.02 -3.35 26.24
CA PHE A 267 4.11 -2.64 25.58
C PHE A 267 5.47 -3.02 26.15
N LYS A 268 5.59 -3.13 27.48
CA LYS A 268 6.83 -3.55 28.15
C LYS A 268 7.21 -4.98 27.72
N GLN A 269 6.26 -5.91 27.70
CA GLN A 269 6.45 -7.30 27.28
C GLN A 269 7.00 -7.42 25.85
N ILE A 270 6.59 -6.55 24.94
CA ILE A 270 7.06 -6.58 23.54
C ILE A 270 8.38 -5.83 23.38
N TYR A 271 8.47 -4.61 23.88
CA TYR A 271 9.56 -3.71 23.50
C TYR A 271 10.81 -3.87 24.36
N ILE A 272 10.71 -4.25 25.63
CA ILE A 272 11.92 -4.45 26.46
C ILE A 272 12.79 -5.58 25.88
N PRO A 273 12.27 -6.79 25.60
CA PRO A 273 13.09 -7.87 25.04
C PRO A 273 13.54 -7.58 23.61
N MET A 274 12.80 -6.78 22.84
CA MET A 274 13.15 -6.46 21.45
C MET A 274 14.41 -5.60 21.35
N PHE A 275 14.71 -4.80 22.37
CA PHE A 275 15.90 -3.96 22.42
C PHE A 275 17.01 -4.52 23.32
N ASP A 276 16.80 -5.71 23.89
CA ASP A 276 17.86 -6.45 24.56
C ASP A 276 18.72 -7.14 23.50
N LEU A 277 19.85 -6.50 23.17
CA LEU A 277 20.79 -7.00 22.16
C LEU A 277 21.56 -8.24 22.62
N GLY A 278 21.40 -8.66 23.89
CA GLY A 278 22.11 -9.79 24.46
C GLY A 278 23.62 -9.68 24.27
N THR A 279 24.23 -10.78 23.82
CA THR A 279 25.66 -10.84 23.49
C THR A 279 25.89 -10.34 22.07
N ILE A 280 26.67 -9.27 21.92
CA ILE A 280 27.08 -8.75 20.62
C ILE A 280 28.34 -9.52 20.18
N GLU A 281 28.29 -10.17 19.02
CA GLU A 281 29.48 -10.71 18.36
C GLU A 281 30.20 -9.59 17.61
N GLU A 282 31.49 -9.41 17.90
CA GLU A 282 32.32 -8.45 17.16
C GLU A 282 32.65 -9.03 15.78
N ALA A 283 32.37 -8.26 14.73
CA ALA A 283 32.71 -8.66 13.38
C ALA A 283 34.24 -8.70 13.20
N GLU A 284 34.76 -9.73 12.50
CA GLU A 284 36.20 -9.84 12.22
C GLU A 284 36.77 -8.64 11.46
N SER A 285 35.93 -7.94 10.70
CA SER A 285 36.31 -6.76 9.91
C SER A 285 35.18 -5.73 9.92
N PRO A 286 35.51 -4.42 9.96
CA PRO A 286 34.55 -3.35 9.74
C PRO A 286 34.16 -3.19 8.26
N LEU A 287 34.85 -3.88 7.34
CA LEU A 287 34.56 -3.85 5.91
C LEU A 287 33.57 -4.96 5.54
N TYR A 288 32.55 -4.60 4.76
CA TYR A 288 31.56 -5.56 4.26
C TYR A 288 32.18 -6.50 3.23
N ASP A 289 32.06 -7.80 3.46
CA ASP A 289 32.51 -8.83 2.51
C ASP A 289 31.49 -9.01 1.37
N TRP A 290 31.77 -8.33 0.25
CA TRP A 290 30.87 -8.30 -0.90
C TRP A 290 30.82 -9.66 -1.60
N ARG A 291 29.61 -10.25 -1.68
CA ARG A 291 29.37 -11.53 -2.34
C ARG A 291 29.12 -11.34 -3.85
N PRO A 292 29.97 -11.86 -4.76
CA PRO A 292 29.86 -11.60 -6.19
C PRO A 292 28.51 -11.99 -6.82
N MET A 293 27.90 -13.08 -6.35
CA MET A 293 26.64 -13.62 -6.89
C MET A 293 25.39 -13.16 -6.12
N SER A 294 25.48 -12.17 -5.23
CA SER A 294 24.30 -11.68 -4.52
C SER A 294 23.38 -10.88 -5.44
N THR A 295 22.10 -11.23 -5.48
CA THR A 295 21.05 -10.43 -6.14
C THR A 295 20.42 -9.39 -5.19
N TYR A 296 20.89 -9.26 -3.95
CA TYR A 296 20.32 -8.37 -2.94
C TYR A 296 21.27 -7.28 -2.47
N ILE A 297 22.55 -7.58 -2.29
CA ILE A 297 23.55 -6.64 -1.77
C ILE A 297 24.77 -6.68 -2.68
N ARG A 298 25.04 -5.59 -3.39
CA ARG A 298 26.15 -5.48 -4.34
C ARG A 298 26.85 -4.14 -4.17
N ARG A 299 28.19 -4.15 -4.32
CA ARG A 299 28.98 -2.93 -4.28
C ARG A 299 28.54 -2.00 -5.41
N PRO A 300 28.07 -0.77 -5.13
CA PRO A 300 27.60 0.13 -6.17
C PRO A 300 28.77 0.78 -6.93
N PRO A 301 28.59 1.14 -8.21
CA PRO A 301 29.65 1.65 -9.07
C PRO A 301 29.87 3.17 -8.94
N TYR A 302 29.27 3.84 -7.95
CA TYR A 302 29.20 5.31 -7.86
C TYR A 302 30.55 6.02 -7.86
N TRP A 303 31.58 5.34 -7.35
CA TRP A 303 32.92 5.87 -7.14
C TRP A 303 33.91 5.48 -8.26
N GLU A 304 33.40 4.83 -9.33
CA GLU A 304 34.24 4.19 -10.35
C GLU A 304 33.89 4.69 -11.77
N GLY A 305 34.90 4.71 -12.64
CA GLY A 305 34.74 4.92 -14.08
C GLY A 305 34.01 6.20 -14.47
N ALA A 306 33.08 6.07 -15.44
CA ALA A 306 32.35 7.19 -16.02
C ALA A 306 31.38 7.87 -15.04
N LEU A 307 31.08 7.26 -13.88
CA LEU A 307 30.22 7.88 -12.87
C LEU A 307 30.93 9.01 -12.11
N ALA A 308 32.25 8.90 -11.94
CA ALA A 308 33.09 9.89 -11.26
C ALA A 308 33.65 11.01 -12.17
N GLY A 309 33.36 10.97 -13.47
CA GLY A 309 33.84 11.96 -14.45
C GLY A 309 33.06 13.28 -14.47
N GLU A 310 33.66 14.32 -15.05
CA GLU A 310 33.02 15.64 -15.21
C GLU A 310 31.76 15.57 -16.10
N ARG A 311 30.68 16.23 -15.66
CA ARG A 311 29.39 16.27 -16.37
C ARG A 311 29.27 17.53 -17.20
N THR A 312 29.17 17.37 -18.52
CA THR A 312 29.27 18.50 -19.45
C THR A 312 27.93 19.15 -19.83
N LEU A 313 26.78 18.59 -19.39
CA LEU A 313 25.41 19.04 -19.72
C LEU A 313 25.22 19.49 -21.19
N LYS A 314 25.92 18.82 -22.12
CA LYS A 314 25.96 19.16 -23.55
C LYS A 314 25.45 17.99 -24.38
N GLY A 315 24.78 18.32 -25.49
CA GLY A 315 24.28 17.35 -26.46
C GLY A 315 23.31 16.33 -25.85
N MET A 316 22.51 16.73 -24.85
CA MET A 316 21.57 15.84 -24.17
C MET A 316 20.39 15.50 -25.07
N LEU A 317 19.97 14.24 -25.08
CA LEU A 317 18.73 13.79 -25.71
C LEU A 317 17.69 13.45 -24.64
N PRO A 318 16.41 13.76 -24.85
CA PRO A 318 15.37 13.34 -23.91
C PRO A 318 15.26 11.82 -23.92
N LEU A 319 15.40 11.19 -22.75
CA LEU A 319 15.03 9.78 -22.55
C LEU A 319 13.51 9.64 -22.44
N ALA A 320 12.88 10.61 -21.78
CA ALA A 320 11.44 10.69 -21.63
C ALA A 320 10.97 12.15 -21.58
N ILE A 321 9.77 12.36 -22.10
CA ILE A 321 8.97 13.57 -21.92
C ILE A 321 7.75 13.15 -21.12
N LEU A 322 7.61 13.69 -19.92
CA LEU A 322 6.64 13.24 -18.94
C LEU A 322 5.65 14.37 -18.58
N PRO A 323 4.36 14.04 -18.38
CA PRO A 323 3.36 15.01 -17.97
C PRO A 323 3.56 15.46 -16.50
N ASP A 324 2.59 16.22 -15.98
CA ASP A 324 2.53 16.58 -14.56
C ASP A 324 2.34 15.34 -13.66
N ASN A 325 2.60 15.52 -12.37
CA ASN A 325 2.25 14.57 -11.30
C ASN A 325 2.98 13.22 -11.34
N ILE A 326 4.13 13.13 -12.00
CA ILE A 326 4.96 11.92 -11.99
C ILE A 326 5.50 11.64 -10.59
N THR A 327 4.93 10.63 -9.94
CA THR A 327 5.38 10.16 -8.63
C THR A 327 6.69 9.36 -8.70
N THR A 328 7.42 9.30 -7.60
CA THR A 328 8.55 8.36 -7.39
C THR A 328 8.20 6.87 -7.61
N ASP A 329 6.94 6.46 -7.52
CA ASP A 329 6.53 5.08 -7.87
C ASP A 329 6.50 4.86 -9.39
N HIS A 330 6.38 5.92 -10.21
CA HIS A 330 6.60 5.84 -11.66
C HIS A 330 8.09 5.77 -11.99
N LEU A 331 8.92 6.53 -11.27
CA LEU A 331 10.37 6.63 -11.49
C LEU A 331 11.11 5.36 -11.08
N SER A 332 10.77 4.81 -9.92
CA SER A 332 11.42 3.64 -9.34
C SER A 332 10.37 2.87 -8.53
N PRO A 333 9.60 1.96 -9.13
CA PRO A 333 8.51 1.25 -8.47
C PRO A 333 9.01 0.40 -7.29
N SER A 334 8.11 0.04 -6.37
CA SER A 334 8.43 -0.79 -5.18
C SER A 334 7.67 -2.11 -5.14
N ASN A 335 6.82 -2.37 -6.14
CA ASN A 335 5.93 -3.53 -6.18
C ASN A 335 6.67 -4.81 -6.59
N ALA A 336 5.93 -5.92 -6.67
CA ALA A 336 6.43 -7.22 -7.09
C ALA A 336 7.09 -7.15 -8.48
N ILE A 337 8.24 -7.80 -8.62
CA ILE A 337 8.93 -7.95 -9.90
C ILE A 337 8.19 -9.01 -10.71
N GLN A 338 7.88 -8.72 -11.97
CA GLN A 338 7.19 -9.65 -12.87
C GLN A 338 8.21 -10.27 -13.82
N MET A 339 8.02 -11.54 -14.23
CA MET A 339 8.92 -12.21 -15.17
C MET A 339 9.18 -11.42 -16.45
N ASN A 340 8.15 -10.79 -17.02
CA ASN A 340 8.25 -10.03 -18.27
C ASN A 340 8.88 -8.62 -18.12
N SER A 341 9.33 -8.25 -16.92
CA SER A 341 10.05 -7.00 -16.68
C SER A 341 11.55 -7.18 -16.90
N ALA A 342 12.27 -6.08 -17.16
CA ALA A 342 13.73 -6.12 -17.34
C ALA A 342 14.45 -6.68 -16.10
N ALA A 343 13.97 -6.35 -14.90
CA ALA A 343 14.49 -6.89 -13.66
C ALA A 343 14.16 -8.39 -13.49
N GLY A 344 12.95 -8.82 -13.86
CA GLY A 344 12.56 -10.23 -13.84
C GLY A 344 13.44 -11.09 -14.76
N GLU A 345 13.65 -10.65 -16.00
CA GLU A 345 14.56 -11.33 -16.93
C GLU A 345 15.99 -11.41 -16.39
N TYR A 346 16.48 -10.35 -15.74
CA TYR A 346 17.80 -10.35 -15.10
C TYR A 346 17.87 -11.36 -13.95
N LEU A 347 16.90 -11.37 -13.04
CA LEU A 347 16.85 -12.30 -11.91
C LEU A 347 16.71 -13.74 -12.39
N HIS A 348 15.91 -13.99 -13.43
CA HIS A 348 15.81 -15.30 -14.07
C HIS A 348 17.15 -15.76 -14.63
N LYS A 349 17.87 -14.89 -15.33
CA LYS A 349 19.23 -15.17 -15.84
C LYS A 349 20.23 -15.44 -14.72
N MET A 350 20.04 -14.83 -13.55
CA MET A 350 20.82 -15.11 -12.34
C MET A 350 20.44 -16.44 -11.66
N GLY A 351 19.45 -17.17 -12.18
CA GLY A 351 19.04 -18.49 -11.71
C GLY A 351 17.96 -18.48 -10.63
N LEU A 352 17.30 -17.35 -10.37
CA LEU A 352 16.20 -17.29 -9.42
C LEU A 352 14.89 -17.79 -10.06
N PRO A 353 14.07 -18.57 -9.33
CA PRO A 353 12.71 -18.84 -9.72
C PRO A 353 11.83 -17.58 -9.49
N GLU A 354 10.70 -17.47 -10.19
CA GLU A 354 9.88 -16.25 -10.20
C GLU A 354 9.31 -15.92 -8.81
N GLU A 355 8.95 -16.94 -8.04
CA GLU A 355 8.48 -16.82 -6.67
C GLU A 355 9.48 -16.11 -5.74
N ASP A 356 10.77 -16.16 -6.08
CA ASP A 356 11.87 -15.56 -5.32
C ASP A 356 12.30 -14.19 -5.86
N PHE A 357 11.70 -13.69 -6.94
CA PHE A 357 12.00 -12.36 -7.46
C PHE A 357 11.60 -11.24 -6.50
N ASN A 358 10.68 -11.52 -5.58
CA ASN A 358 10.30 -10.59 -4.53
C ASN A 358 9.83 -9.25 -5.14
N SER A 359 10.29 -8.11 -4.60
CA SER A 359 9.88 -6.78 -5.07
C SER A 359 11.06 -5.89 -5.39
N TYR A 360 10.82 -4.85 -6.19
CA TYR A 360 11.85 -3.84 -6.45
C TYR A 360 12.39 -3.21 -5.15
N ALA A 361 11.55 -3.08 -4.11
CA ALA A 361 11.98 -2.55 -2.82
C ALA A 361 13.01 -3.43 -2.11
N THR A 362 12.90 -4.76 -2.23
CA THR A 362 13.82 -5.69 -1.56
C THR A 362 15.16 -5.78 -2.27
N HIS A 363 15.23 -5.40 -3.55
CA HIS A 363 16.43 -5.40 -4.37
C HIS A 363 17.21 -4.08 -4.38
N ARG A 364 16.85 -3.11 -3.51
CA ARG A 364 17.53 -1.79 -3.44
C ARG A 364 19.02 -1.83 -3.08
N GLY A 365 19.51 -2.93 -2.52
CA GLY A 365 20.94 -3.12 -2.29
C GLY A 365 21.70 -3.64 -3.52
N ASP A 366 21.00 -4.03 -4.59
CA ASP A 366 21.60 -4.50 -5.84
C ASP A 366 21.30 -3.52 -6.98
N HIS A 367 22.29 -2.71 -7.33
CA HIS A 367 22.15 -1.70 -8.38
C HIS A 367 21.82 -2.29 -9.76
N LEU A 368 22.17 -3.54 -10.04
CA LEU A 368 21.86 -4.17 -11.33
C LEU A 368 20.35 -4.43 -11.46
N THR A 369 19.72 -4.92 -10.40
CA THR A 369 18.27 -5.08 -10.37
C THR A 369 17.56 -3.72 -10.26
N ALA A 370 18.04 -2.83 -9.40
CA ALA A 370 17.39 -1.55 -9.14
C ALA A 370 17.42 -0.59 -10.34
N GLN A 371 18.49 -0.54 -11.13
CA GLN A 371 18.54 0.26 -12.37
C GLN A 371 17.54 -0.23 -13.43
N ARG A 372 17.25 -1.53 -13.45
CA ARG A 372 16.21 -2.12 -14.32
C ARG A 372 14.79 -1.78 -13.87
N ALA A 373 14.63 -1.30 -12.65
CA ALA A 373 13.37 -0.76 -12.14
C ALA A 373 13.11 0.68 -12.63
N THR A 374 14.14 1.39 -13.09
CA THR A 374 14.02 2.79 -13.50
C THR A 374 12.98 2.94 -14.60
N PHE A 375 11.91 3.68 -14.33
CA PHE A 375 10.75 3.84 -15.20
C PHE A 375 10.09 2.50 -15.62
N ALA A 376 10.13 1.48 -14.76
CA ALA A 376 9.52 0.17 -14.99
C ALA A 376 8.01 0.12 -14.68
N ASN A 377 7.41 1.22 -14.26
CA ASN A 377 5.99 1.27 -13.92
C ASN A 377 5.12 1.14 -15.18
N LYS A 378 4.16 0.21 -15.16
CA LYS A 378 3.22 -0.06 -16.26
C LYS A 378 2.23 1.08 -16.55
N GLU A 379 2.02 1.99 -15.60
CA GLU A 379 1.17 3.16 -15.76
C GLU A 379 1.95 4.42 -16.18
N LEU A 380 3.28 4.32 -16.35
CA LEU A 380 4.09 5.45 -16.80
C LEU A 380 3.59 5.96 -18.17
N VAL A 381 3.41 7.27 -18.28
CA VAL A 381 3.11 7.94 -19.54
C VAL A 381 4.37 8.67 -20.00
N ASN A 382 4.96 8.21 -21.09
CA ASN A 382 6.04 8.91 -21.80
C ASN A 382 5.49 9.40 -23.13
N GLU A 383 5.37 10.72 -23.31
CA GLU A 383 4.79 11.35 -24.51
C GLU A 383 5.58 11.00 -25.79
N MET A 384 6.83 10.56 -25.65
CA MET A 384 7.65 10.08 -26.76
C MET A 384 7.22 8.70 -27.28
N ALA A 385 6.60 7.87 -26.45
CA ALA A 385 6.25 6.48 -26.73
C ALA A 385 4.93 6.37 -27.51
N VAL A 386 4.94 6.89 -28.74
CA VAL A 386 3.78 6.87 -29.65
C VAL A 386 3.84 5.64 -30.55
N VAL A 387 2.78 4.84 -30.53
CA VAL A 387 2.57 3.68 -31.42
C VAL A 387 1.20 3.84 -32.07
N ASP A 388 1.16 3.75 -33.40
CA ASP A 388 -0.05 3.95 -34.22
C ASP A 388 -0.75 5.29 -33.93
N GLY A 389 0.04 6.35 -33.71
CA GLY A 389 -0.45 7.71 -33.45
C GLY A 389 -0.97 7.95 -32.02
N VAL A 390 -0.89 6.95 -31.13
CA VAL A 390 -1.37 7.06 -29.74
C VAL A 390 -0.22 6.84 -28.75
N VAL A 391 -0.14 7.67 -27.72
CA VAL A 391 0.80 7.49 -26.60
C VAL A 391 0.44 6.20 -25.87
N LYS A 392 1.40 5.28 -25.74
CA LYS A 392 1.24 4.02 -25.01
C LYS A 392 1.78 4.17 -23.60
N LYS A 393 0.95 3.77 -22.62
CA LYS A 393 1.39 3.61 -21.23
C LYS A 393 2.36 2.43 -21.11
N GLY A 394 3.29 2.54 -20.17
CA GLY A 394 4.18 1.47 -19.78
C GLY A 394 5.62 1.90 -19.66
N SER A 395 6.46 0.92 -19.35
CA SER A 395 7.91 1.06 -19.34
C SER A 395 8.46 1.15 -20.76
N LEU A 396 8.19 2.26 -21.44
CA LEU A 396 8.47 2.49 -22.86
C LEU A 396 9.22 3.80 -23.09
N ALA A 397 10.14 3.77 -24.05
CA ALA A 397 10.83 4.97 -24.55
C ALA A 397 11.04 4.87 -26.06
N ARG A 398 11.22 6.04 -26.70
CA ARG A 398 11.57 6.15 -28.11
C ARG A 398 13.06 6.44 -28.23
N VAL A 399 13.78 5.60 -28.96
CA VAL A 399 15.20 5.79 -29.23
C VAL A 399 15.37 6.65 -30.48
N GLU A 400 16.18 7.69 -30.36
CA GLU A 400 16.55 8.63 -31.42
C GLU A 400 17.98 8.38 -31.92
N PRO A 401 18.26 8.57 -33.22
CA PRO A 401 17.38 9.14 -34.25
C PRO A 401 16.45 8.13 -34.96
N GLU A 402 16.45 6.86 -34.54
CA GLU A 402 15.69 5.81 -35.23
C GLU A 402 14.16 5.96 -35.12
N GLY A 403 13.68 6.76 -34.16
CA GLY A 403 12.25 6.91 -33.88
C GLY A 403 11.59 5.62 -33.37
N LYS A 404 12.37 4.63 -32.92
CA LYS A 404 11.86 3.30 -32.55
C LYS A 404 11.43 3.28 -31.08
N VAL A 405 10.16 2.96 -30.83
CA VAL A 405 9.64 2.69 -29.49
C VAL A 405 10.05 1.29 -29.05
N MET A 406 10.58 1.16 -27.83
CA MET A 406 10.97 -0.10 -27.20
C MET A 406 10.83 -0.02 -25.68
N ARG A 407 11.08 -1.13 -24.98
CA ARG A 407 11.08 -1.15 -23.52
C ARG A 407 12.19 -0.23 -22.98
N MET A 408 11.88 0.45 -21.88
CA MET A 408 12.70 1.54 -21.34
C MET A 408 14.14 1.10 -21.06
N TRP A 409 14.31 -0.09 -20.47
CA TRP A 409 15.65 -0.59 -20.12
C TRP A 409 16.53 -0.76 -21.36
N GLU A 410 16.00 -1.29 -22.46
CA GLU A 410 16.71 -1.44 -23.73
C GLU A 410 17.06 -0.08 -24.35
N ALA A 411 16.18 0.91 -24.21
CA ALA A 411 16.48 2.27 -24.63
C ALA A 411 17.64 2.87 -23.81
N ILE A 412 17.64 2.65 -22.48
CA ILE A 412 18.74 3.05 -21.59
C ILE A 412 20.04 2.36 -22.00
N GLU A 413 20.04 1.04 -22.18
CA GLU A 413 21.23 0.28 -22.63
C GLU A 413 21.73 0.76 -23.99
N THR A 414 20.82 1.06 -24.92
CA THR A 414 21.16 1.61 -26.24
C THR A 414 21.91 2.93 -26.10
N TYR A 415 21.42 3.86 -25.28
CA TYR A 415 22.08 5.15 -25.07
C TYR A 415 23.37 5.04 -24.23
N MET A 416 23.43 4.11 -23.27
CA MET A 416 24.67 3.81 -22.54
C MET A 416 25.77 3.36 -23.50
N ASN A 417 25.46 2.46 -24.44
CA ASN A 417 26.40 2.00 -25.46
C ASN A 417 26.85 3.13 -26.40
N ARG A 418 25.96 4.07 -26.71
CA ARG A 418 26.26 5.28 -27.50
C ARG A 418 27.05 6.33 -26.72
N LYS A 419 27.20 6.18 -25.39
CA LYS A 419 27.74 7.21 -24.49
C LYS A 419 27.00 8.55 -24.65
N GLN A 420 25.69 8.46 -24.86
CA GLN A 420 24.82 9.60 -25.09
C GLN A 420 24.40 10.22 -23.76
N ASN A 421 24.59 11.54 -23.59
CA ASN A 421 24.04 12.25 -22.44
C ASN A 421 22.51 12.31 -22.55
N LEU A 422 21.80 12.07 -21.45
CA LEU A 422 20.34 12.04 -21.42
C LEU A 422 19.78 13.12 -20.49
N ILE A 423 18.54 13.52 -20.76
CA ILE A 423 17.75 14.42 -19.90
C ILE A 423 16.33 13.86 -19.76
N ILE A 424 15.67 14.21 -18.67
CA ILE A 424 14.23 14.03 -18.47
C ILE A 424 13.57 15.40 -18.56
N VAL A 425 12.53 15.52 -19.38
CA VAL A 425 11.66 16.70 -19.42
C VAL A 425 10.37 16.31 -18.72
N ALA A 426 9.93 17.10 -17.73
CA ALA A 426 8.76 16.78 -16.94
C ALA A 426 7.92 18.03 -16.63
N GLY A 427 6.62 17.80 -16.40
CA GLY A 427 5.68 18.82 -15.93
C GLY A 427 5.81 19.15 -14.43
N ALA A 428 4.73 19.71 -13.86
CA ALA A 428 4.62 20.06 -12.46
C ALA A 428 4.67 18.83 -11.54
N ASP A 429 5.12 19.03 -10.29
CA ASP A 429 5.14 18.02 -9.22
C ASP A 429 5.91 16.72 -9.57
N TYR A 430 6.93 16.84 -10.43
CA TYR A 430 7.84 15.74 -10.75
C TYR A 430 8.57 15.22 -9.50
N GLY A 431 8.52 13.91 -9.27
CA GLY A 431 9.18 13.25 -8.14
C GLY A 431 8.36 13.27 -6.84
N GLN A 432 7.05 13.55 -6.89
CA GLN A 432 6.23 13.53 -5.68
C GLN A 432 6.10 12.11 -5.06
N GLY A 433 5.82 12.04 -3.75
CA GLY A 433 5.44 10.81 -3.06
C GLY A 433 6.47 10.23 -2.09
N SER A 434 7.15 9.15 -2.47
CA SER A 434 8.08 8.40 -1.60
C SER A 434 9.45 9.08 -1.53
N SER A 435 10.11 9.05 -0.38
CA SER A 435 11.47 9.58 -0.19
C SER A 435 12.60 8.68 -0.75
N ARG A 436 12.34 7.87 -1.79
CA ARG A 436 13.32 6.87 -2.26
C ARG A 436 14.39 7.53 -3.11
N ASP A 437 15.65 7.31 -2.75
CA ASP A 437 16.83 7.80 -3.46
C ASP A 437 17.01 7.15 -4.83
N TRP A 438 16.65 5.87 -4.99
CA TRP A 438 16.65 5.15 -6.28
C TRP A 438 15.79 5.78 -7.40
N ALA A 439 15.00 6.81 -7.10
CA ALA A 439 14.32 7.61 -8.11
C ALA A 439 15.21 8.68 -8.75
N ALA A 440 16.40 8.91 -8.19
CA ALA A 440 17.49 9.73 -8.72
C ALA A 440 18.66 8.82 -9.14
#